data_AF-A0A1L9QXZ0-F1
#
_entry.id   AF-A0A1L9QXZ0-F1
#
_cell.length_a   1.000
_cell.length_b   1.000
_cell.length_c   1.000
_cell.angle_alpha   90.00
_cell.angle_beta   90.00
_cell.angle_gamma   90.00
#
_symmetry.space_group_name_H-M   'P 1'
#
loop_
_entity.id
_entity.type
_entity.pdbx_description
1 polymer ?
#
loop_
_entity_poly.entity_id
_entity_poly.type
_entity_poly.pdbx_seq_one_letter_code
_entity_poly.pdbx_strand_id
1 'polypeptide(L)' 'MLSTKERLSDYISHLFASVGAMNAISAEEFFFLQVMSQTFGVGTEEHKAACRILRGVQRGKVQVIGKSLAS' A
#
# COMPACT_ATOMS: atom_id res chain seq x y z
N MET A 1 9.28 -9.41 19.60
CA MET A 1 7.84 -9.18 19.39
C MET A 1 7.70 -7.83 18.72
N LEU A 2 7.19 -7.76 17.49
CA LEU A 2 7.10 -6.48 16.76
C LEU A 2 6.05 -5.58 17.40
N SER A 3 6.40 -4.30 17.56
CA SER A 3 5.49 -3.23 17.92
C SER A 3 4.45 -3.01 16.81
N THR A 4 3.36 -2.33 17.15
CA THR A 4 2.30 -2.00 16.18
C THR A 4 2.83 -1.22 14.97
N LYS A 5 3.81 -0.33 15.17
CA LYS A 5 4.42 0.45 14.10
C LYS A 5 5.28 -0.41 13.18
N GLU A 6 6.05 -1.34 13.73
CA GLU A 6 6.88 -2.25 12.93
C GLU A 6 6.02 -3.19 12.09
N ARG A 7 4.95 -3.76 12.68
CA ARG A 7 4.00 -4.61 11.92
C ARG A 7 3.37 -3.88 10.74
N LEU A 8 3.06 -2.61 10.94
CA LEU A 8 2.46 -1.76 9.92
C LEU A 8 3.45 -1.42 8.79
N SER A 9 4.71 -1.15 9.13
CA SER A 9 5.78 -0.92 8.15
C SER A 9 6.07 -2.18 7.33
N ASP A 10 6.13 -3.35 7.98
CA ASP A 10 6.24 -4.65 7.30
C ASP A 10 5.08 -4.88 6.34
N TYR A 11 3.85 -4.64 6.78
CA TYR A 11 2.66 -4.80 5.93
C TYR A 11 2.71 -3.93 4.67
N ILE A 12 3.11 -2.67 4.79
CA ILE A 12 3.23 -1.77 3.63
C ILE A 12 4.36 -2.21 2.70
N SER A 13 5.47 -2.70 3.25
CA SER A 13 6.58 -3.23 2.46
C SER A 13 6.15 -4.45 1.65
N HIS A 14 5.41 -5.38 2.27
CA HIS A 14 4.80 -6.53 1.60
C HIS A 14 3.81 -6.11 0.52
N LEU A 15 2.94 -5.16 0.82
CA LEU A 15 1.96 -4.64 -0.13
C LEU A 15 2.63 -3.99 -1.33
N PHE A 16 3.66 -3.17 -1.10
CA PHE A 16 4.43 -2.55 -2.19
C PHE A 16 5.10 -3.58 -3.10
N ALA A 17 5.70 -4.63 -2.52
CA ALA A 17 6.29 -5.72 -3.29
C ALA A 17 5.23 -6.48 -4.12
N SER A 18 4.08 -6.80 -3.52
CA SER A 18 2.97 -7.50 -4.18
C SER A 18 2.40 -6.69 -5.35
N VAL A 19 2.11 -5.41 -5.12
CA VAL A 19 1.61 -4.49 -6.16
C VAL A 19 2.62 -4.33 -7.29
N GLY A 20 3.92 -4.24 -6.97
CA GLY A 20 4.98 -4.16 -7.98
C GLY A 20 5.08 -5.40 -8.86
N ALA A 21 4.78 -6.59 -8.30
CA ALA A 21 4.80 -7.85 -9.05
C ALA A 21 3.55 -8.03 -9.92
N MET A 22 2.36 -7.66 -9.42
CA MET A 22 1.08 -7.97 -10.07
C MET A 22 0.46 -6.79 -10.82
N ASN A 23 0.97 -5.57 -10.61
CA ASN A 23 0.36 -4.32 -11.09
C ASN A 23 -1.12 -4.20 -10.73
N ALA A 24 -1.53 -4.78 -9.60
CA ALA A 24 -2.88 -4.77 -9.09
C ALA A 24 -2.86 -4.62 -7.57
N ILE A 25 -3.93 -4.03 -7.03
CA ILE A 25 -4.17 -3.86 -5.60
C ILE A 25 -5.65 -4.12 -5.32
N SER A 26 -5.98 -4.69 -4.16
CA SER A 26 -7.40 -4.82 -3.79
C SER A 26 -8.02 -3.50 -3.35
N ALA A 27 -9.36 -3.40 -3.43
CA ALA A 27 -10.08 -2.23 -2.94
C ALA A 27 -9.83 -1.95 -1.44
N GLU A 28 -9.71 -3.01 -0.63
CA GLU A 28 -9.43 -2.90 0.81
C GLU A 28 -8.03 -2.35 1.07
N GLU A 29 -7.01 -2.90 0.42
CA GLU A 29 -5.62 -2.44 0.53
C GLU A 29 -5.45 -1.02 0.00
N PHE A 30 -6.17 -0.68 -1.07
CA PHE A 30 -6.19 0.66 -1.62
C PHE A 30 -6.77 1.67 -0.62
N PHE A 31 -7.94 1.36 -0.03
CA PHE A 31 -8.55 2.22 0.99
C PHE A 31 -7.66 2.33 2.23
N PHE A 32 -7.09 1.21 2.69
CA PHE A 32 -6.12 1.19 3.78
C PHE A 32 -4.95 2.14 3.51
N LEU A 33 -4.33 2.08 2.32
CA LEU A 33 -3.22 2.97 1.96
C LEU A 33 -3.64 4.44 1.91
N GLN A 34 -4.85 4.77 1.46
CA GLN A 34 -5.35 6.15 1.48
C GLN A 34 -5.40 6.69 2.91
N VAL A 35 -6.03 5.95 3.82
CA VAL A 35 -6.14 6.35 5.24
C VAL A 35 -4.76 6.43 5.88
N MET A 36 -3.93 5.42 5.67
CA MET A 36 -2.61 5.33 6.30
C MET A 36 -1.62 6.37 5.76
N SER A 37 -1.70 6.76 4.50
CA SER A 37 -0.83 7.81 3.96
C SER A 37 -0.96 9.14 4.69
N GLN A 38 -2.10 9.40 5.34
CA GLN A 38 -2.37 10.60 6.14
C GLN A 38 -1.82 10.52 7.56
N THR A 39 -1.53 9.31 8.06
CA THR A 39 -1.06 9.09 9.44
C THR A 39 0.45 8.97 9.54
N PHE A 40 1.12 8.53 8.47
CA PHE A 40 2.58 8.56 8.41
C PHE A 40 3.11 9.98 8.30
N GLY A 41 4.26 10.21 8.93
CA GLY A 41 5.01 11.44 8.74
C GLY A 41 5.34 11.64 7.27
N VAL A 42 5.10 12.86 6.76
CA VAL A 42 5.47 13.20 5.39
C VAL A 42 6.97 12.97 5.21
N GLY A 43 7.34 12.21 4.17
CA GLY A 43 8.73 11.92 3.83
C GLY A 43 9.31 10.64 4.42
N THR A 44 8.57 9.89 5.26
CA THR A 44 8.98 8.52 5.64
C THR A 44 8.89 7.57 4.43
N GLU A 45 9.59 6.44 4.52
CA GLU A 45 9.60 5.45 3.43
C GLU A 45 8.22 4.80 3.24
N GLU A 46 7.47 4.58 4.31
CA GLU A 46 6.09 4.07 4.25
C GLU A 46 5.17 5.06 3.54
N HIS A 47 5.27 6.35 3.88
CA HIS A 47 4.50 7.40 3.22
C HIS A 47 4.83 7.47 1.72
N LYS A 48 6.13 7.43 1.37
CA LYS A 48 6.58 7.42 -0.03
C LYS A 48 6.09 6.19 -0.78
N ALA A 49 6.15 5.00 -0.17
CA ALA A 49 5.66 3.75 -0.76
C ALA A 49 4.16 3.80 -1.02
N ALA A 50 3.37 4.22 -0.02
CA ALA A 50 1.93 4.41 -0.16
C ALA A 50 1.59 5.40 -1.29
N CYS A 51 2.22 6.58 -1.30
CA CYS A 51 1.99 7.59 -2.34
C CYS A 51 2.43 7.14 -3.74
N ARG A 52 3.39 6.21 -3.86
CA ARG A 52 3.76 5.63 -5.17
C ARG A 52 2.65 4.72 -5.70
N ILE A 53 2.12 3.84 -4.86
CA ILE A 53 1.01 2.94 -5.22
C ILE A 53 -0.24 3.76 -5.58
N LEU A 54 -0.62 4.71 -4.73
CA LEU A 54 -1.79 5.57 -4.96
C LEU A 54 -1.69 6.35 -6.28
N ARG A 55 -0.50 6.89 -6.60
CA ARG A 55 -0.26 7.54 -7.90
C ARG A 55 -0.26 6.55 -9.07
N GLY A 56 0.21 5.31 -8.86
CA GLY A 56 0.12 4.23 -9.83
C GLY A 56 -1.32 3.93 -10.22
N VAL A 57 -2.22 3.86 -9.24
CA VAL A 57 -3.66 3.69 -9.45
C VAL A 57 -4.25 4.88 -10.21
N GLN A 58 -4.00 6.11 -9.75
CA GLN A 58 -4.51 7.32 -10.43
C GLN A 58 -4.07 7.46 -11.89
N ARG A 59 -2.89 6.93 -12.23
CA ARG A 59 -2.35 6.93 -13.59
C ARG A 59 -2.78 5.72 -14.42
N GLY A 60 -3.64 4.85 -13.89
CA GLY A 60 -4.07 3.62 -14.55
C GLY A 60 -2.96 2.57 -14.72
N LYS A 61 -1.84 2.70 -13.99
CA LYS A 61 -0.72 1.74 -14.04
C LYS A 61 -0.88 0.57 -13.08
N VAL A 62 -1.67 0.77 -12.02
CA VAL A 62 -2.04 -0.27 -11.05
C VAL A 62 -3.56 -0.41 -11.10
N GLN A 63 -4.07 -1.61 -11.31
CA GLN A 63 -5.51 -1.87 -11.34
C GLN A 63 -6.04 -2.11 -9.92
N VAL A 64 -7.20 -1.51 -9.60
CA VAL A 64 -7.92 -1.85 -8.37
C VAL A 64 -8.87 -3.00 -8.66
N ILE A 65 -8.73 -4.09 -7.93
CA ILE A 65 -9.53 -5.31 -8.10
C ILE A 65 -10.39 -5.61 -6.88
N GLY A 66 -11.52 -6.28 -7.09
CA GLY A 66 -12.52 -6.53 -6.05
C GLY A 66 -12.16 -7.64 -5.06
N LYS A 67 -11.10 -8.43 -5.30
CA LYS A 67 -10.62 -9.45 -4.36
C LYS A 67 -9.22 -9.10 -3.87
N SER A 68 -9.01 -9.25 -2.56
CA SER A 68 -7.66 -9.37 -1.99
C SER A 68 -6.91 -10.49 -2.71
N LEU A 69 -5.72 -10.19 -3.25
CA LEU A 69 -4.84 -11.20 -3.87
C LEU A 69 -4.18 -12.10 -2.82
N ALA A 70 -4.31 -11.75 -1.54
CA ALA A 70 -3.99 -12.62 -0.42
C ALA A 70 -5.21 -13.50 -0.10
N SER A 71 -5.46 -14.51 -0.92
CA SER A 71 -6.32 -15.66 -0.57
C SER A 71 -5.51 -16.94 -0.60
#